data_AF-A0A7Z7CJ07-F1
#
_entry.id   AF-A0A7Z7CJ07-F1
#
_cell.length_a   1.000
_cell.length_b   1.000
_cell.length_c   1.000
_cell.angle_alpha   90.00
_cell.angle_beta   90.00
_cell.angle_gamma   90.00
#
_symmetry.space_group_name_H-M   'P 1'
#
loop_
_entity.id
_entity.type
_entity.pdbx_description
1 polymer ?
#
loop_
_entity_poly.entity_id
_entity_poly.type
_entity_poly.pdbx_seq_one_letter_code
_entity_poly.pdbx_strand_id
1 'polypeptide(L)'
;MQDGASKKTVQNYTINTWYKIKMVANWDAKTYTVYINDNPDPVATDFVFRHTGGNKLTGQRFGIDGYANASIDFDDFKVMVTGGAKATPVGLGSSNETAAGANDGTITGVNASME
;
A
#
# COMPACT_ATOMS: atom_id res chain seq x y z
N MET A 1 15.64 -3.50 -3.91
CA MET A 1 14.48 -2.88 -3.21
C MET A 1 14.42 -3.35 -1.77
N GLN A 2 13.85 -2.56 -0.86
CA GLN A 2 13.82 -2.88 0.56
C GLN A 2 12.60 -3.74 0.89
N ASP A 3 12.79 -4.87 1.54
CA ASP A 3 11.71 -5.67 2.12
C ASP A 3 11.97 -5.75 3.63
N GLY A 4 11.30 -4.87 4.37
CA GLY A 4 11.65 -4.57 5.76
C GLY A 4 13.10 -4.09 5.88
N ALA A 5 13.91 -4.82 6.65
CA ALA A 5 15.33 -4.52 6.86
C ALA A 5 16.26 -5.05 5.75
N SER A 6 15.74 -5.89 4.84
CA SER A 6 16.55 -6.63 3.86
C SER A 6 16.51 -5.97 2.49
N LYS A 7 17.68 -5.82 1.84
CA LYS A 7 17.75 -5.42 0.42
C LYS A 7 17.59 -6.67 -0.46
N LYS A 8 16.61 -6.69 -1.36
CA LYS A 8 16.40 -7.74 -2.38
C LYS A 8 16.63 -7.20 -3.79
N THR A 9 17.36 -7.92 -4.63
CA THR A 9 17.43 -7.61 -6.07
C THR A 9 16.14 -8.09 -6.73
N VAL A 10 15.44 -7.19 -7.41
CA VAL A 10 14.13 -7.46 -8.04
C VAL A 10 14.19 -7.43 -9.56
N GLN A 11 15.19 -6.72 -10.11
CA GLN A 11 15.43 -6.61 -11.54
C GLN A 11 16.86 -6.10 -11.76
N ASN A 12 17.54 -6.64 -12.79
CA ASN A 12 18.78 -6.06 -13.29
C ASN A 12 18.45 -4.85 -14.17
N TYR A 13 19.27 -3.80 -14.10
CA TYR A 13 19.08 -2.59 -14.91
C TYR A 13 20.27 -2.35 -15.83
N THR A 14 20.04 -1.53 -16.86
CA THR A 14 21.04 -1.09 -17.82
C THR A 14 21.20 0.42 -17.73
N ILE A 15 22.44 0.90 -17.79
CA ILE A 15 22.75 2.34 -17.78
C ILE A 15 22.18 2.98 -19.06
N ASN A 16 21.78 4.26 -18.97
CA ASN A 16 21.25 5.04 -20.10
C ASN A 16 19.99 4.41 -20.73
N THR A 17 19.11 3.85 -19.89
CA THR A 17 17.84 3.26 -20.31
C THR A 17 16.71 3.88 -19.49
N TRP A 18 15.65 4.32 -20.16
CA TRP A 18 14.44 4.80 -19.50
C TRP A 18 13.60 3.63 -19.01
N TYR A 19 13.13 3.73 -17.77
CA TYR A 19 12.21 2.78 -17.16
C TYR A 19 10.95 3.50 -16.70
N LYS A 20 9.78 2.93 -16.99
CA LYS A 20 8.52 3.39 -16.38
C LYS A 20 8.31 2.64 -15.08
N ILE A 21 8.25 3.36 -13.96
CA ILE A 21 8.11 2.74 -12.64
C ILE A 21 6.77 3.16 -12.05
N LYS A 22 5.97 2.17 -11.66
CA LYS A 22 4.76 2.37 -10.86
C LYS A 22 4.94 1.69 -9.51
N MET A 23 4.74 2.44 -8.44
CA MET A 23 4.72 1.92 -7.08
C MET A 23 3.33 2.16 -6.47
N VAL A 24 2.75 1.11 -5.91
CA VAL A 24 1.48 1.18 -5.17
C VAL A 24 1.81 0.90 -3.71
N ALA A 25 1.69 1.92 -2.87
CA ALA A 25 1.94 1.80 -1.44
C ALA A 25 0.62 1.64 -0.69
N ASN A 26 0.56 0.69 0.24
CA ASN A 26 -0.55 0.47 1.14
C ASN A 26 -0.11 0.80 2.57
N TRP A 27 -0.61 1.90 3.11
CA TRP A 27 -0.29 2.28 4.47
C TRP A 27 -0.89 1.33 5.49
N ASP A 28 -2.13 0.85 5.32
CA ASP A 28 -2.78 0.00 6.32
C ASP A 28 -2.06 -1.34 6.47
N ALA A 29 -1.75 -1.99 5.34
CA ALA A 29 -0.97 -3.23 5.31
C ALA A 29 0.53 -3.01 5.58
N LYS A 30 1.01 -1.75 5.54
CA LYS A 30 2.44 -1.36 5.65
C LYS A 30 3.32 -2.03 4.60
N THR A 31 2.79 -2.15 3.38
CA THR A 31 3.45 -2.81 2.25
C THR A 31 3.47 -1.94 1.00
N TYR A 32 4.27 -2.34 0.01
CA TYR A 32 4.18 -1.79 -1.33
C TYR A 32 4.45 -2.84 -2.41
N THR A 33 3.91 -2.57 -3.58
CA THR A 33 4.06 -3.37 -4.80
C THR A 33 4.60 -2.51 -5.92
N VAL A 34 5.54 -3.03 -6.71
CA VAL A 34 6.24 -2.29 -7.77
C VAL A 34 6.12 -3.00 -9.11
N TYR A 35 5.86 -2.21 -10.14
CA TYR A 35 5.78 -2.61 -11.54
C TYR A 35 6.77 -1.80 -12.36
N ILE A 36 7.35 -2.42 -13.40
CA ILE A 36 8.31 -1.78 -14.30
C ILE A 36 7.87 -2.00 -15.75
N ASN A 37 7.99 -0.95 -16.57
CA ASN A 37 7.70 -0.92 -18.01
C ASN A 37 6.28 -1.38 -18.37
N ASP A 38 5.29 -0.91 -17.60
CA ASP A 38 3.87 -1.25 -17.80
C ASP A 38 3.55 -2.76 -17.73
N ASN A 39 4.49 -3.60 -17.26
CA ASN A 39 4.26 -5.03 -17.06
C ASN A 39 3.18 -5.24 -15.98
N PRO A 40 2.11 -6.01 -16.25
CA PRO A 40 1.10 -6.34 -15.24
C PRO A 40 1.65 -7.19 -14.08
N ASP A 41 2.71 -7.96 -14.31
CA ASP A 41 3.34 -8.75 -13.26
C ASP A 41 4.33 -7.87 -12.46
N PRO A 42 4.13 -7.73 -11.14
CA PRO A 42 5.00 -6.91 -10.32
C PRO A 42 6.39 -7.53 -10.14
N VAL A 43 7.41 -6.68 -10.09
CA VAL A 43 8.79 -7.09 -9.75
C VAL A 43 8.99 -7.25 -8.23
N ALA A 44 8.08 -6.66 -7.44
CA ALA A 44 8.02 -6.80 -5.99
C ALA A 44 6.55 -6.78 -5.56
N THR A 45 6.12 -7.82 -4.83
CA THR A 45 4.75 -7.97 -4.33
C THR A 45 4.73 -7.86 -2.82
N ASP A 46 3.97 -6.92 -2.30
CA ASP A 46 3.71 -6.73 -0.87
C ASP A 46 4.98 -6.69 -0.01
N PHE A 47 6.04 -6.05 -0.51
CA PHE A 47 7.26 -5.83 0.27
C PHE A 47 6.96 -4.92 1.45
N VAL A 48 7.51 -5.26 2.62
CA VAL A 48 7.21 -4.57 3.88
C VAL A 48 7.97 -3.25 3.96
N PHE A 49 7.35 -2.20 4.50
CA PHE A 49 8.05 -0.95 4.80
C PHE A 49 9.19 -1.15 5.79
N ARG A 50 10.34 -0.55 5.51
CA ARG A 50 11.47 -0.52 6.45
C ARG A 50 11.13 0.18 7.77
N HIS A 51 10.28 1.21 7.72
CA HIS A 51 9.91 2.02 8.88
C HIS A 51 8.39 2.17 8.95
N THR A 52 7.81 1.88 10.11
CA THR A 52 6.36 1.87 10.33
C THR A 52 5.90 2.78 11.47
N GLY A 53 6.81 3.47 12.16
CA GLY A 53 6.50 4.33 13.32
C GLY A 53 5.78 5.66 13.00
N GLY A 54 5.32 5.86 11.77
CA GLY A 54 4.48 7.00 11.39
C GLY A 54 2.99 6.65 11.47
N ASN A 55 2.13 7.57 10.99
CA ASN A 55 0.68 7.36 10.89
C ASN A 55 0.13 7.55 9.46
N LYS A 56 0.97 7.97 8.51
CA LYS A 56 0.60 8.22 7.11
C LYS A 56 1.82 8.25 6.21
N LEU A 57 1.60 8.12 4.91
CA LEU A 57 2.59 8.47 3.89
C LEU A 57 2.65 9.99 3.74
N THR A 58 3.85 10.56 3.72
CA THR A 58 4.04 12.02 3.70
C THR A 58 4.70 12.54 2.42
N GLY A 59 5.29 11.67 1.61
CA GLY A 59 5.95 12.06 0.36
C GLY A 59 6.83 10.97 -0.23
N GLN A 60 7.44 11.28 -1.37
CA GLN A 60 8.39 10.43 -2.08
C GLN A 60 9.79 11.02 -1.96
N ARG A 61 10.78 10.16 -1.68
CA ARG A 61 12.20 10.54 -1.63
C ARG A 61 12.92 9.96 -2.84
N PHE A 62 13.57 10.82 -3.60
CA PHE A 62 14.42 10.43 -4.71
C PHE A 62 15.88 10.47 -4.28
N GLY A 63 16.67 9.55 -4.80
CA GLY A 63 18.10 9.49 -4.56
C GLY A 63 18.72 8.27 -5.20
N ILE A 64 20.03 8.36 -5.43
CA ILE A 64 20.88 7.24 -5.81
C ILE A 64 21.81 6.94 -4.64
N ASP A 65 21.93 5.66 -4.31
CA ASP A 65 22.89 5.14 -3.33
C ASP A 65 24.09 4.54 -4.08
N GLY A 66 25.30 4.68 -3.54
CA GLY A 66 26.51 4.01 -4.07
C GLY A 66 27.20 4.64 -5.29
N TYR A 67 26.82 5.85 -5.72
CA TYR A 67 27.46 6.54 -6.85
C TYR A 67 27.88 7.97 -6.46
N ALA A 68 29.19 8.25 -6.46
CA ALA A 68 29.75 9.54 -6.04
C ALA A 68 29.38 10.71 -6.98
N ASN A 69 29.22 10.44 -8.28
CA ASN A 69 28.94 11.44 -9.32
C ASN A 69 27.77 11.00 -10.22
N ALA A 70 26.74 10.39 -9.65
CA ALA A 70 25.58 9.92 -10.41
C ALA A 70 24.77 11.11 -10.97
N SER A 71 24.31 10.97 -12.21
CA SER A 71 23.20 11.75 -12.77
C SER A 71 21.98 10.85 -12.88
N ILE A 72 20.80 11.39 -12.58
CA ILE A 72 19.52 10.70 -12.75
C ILE A 72 18.48 11.67 -13.25
N ASP A 73 17.78 11.24 -14.28
CA ASP A 73 16.68 11.96 -14.88
C ASP A 73 15.36 11.31 -14.46
N PHE A 74 14.40 12.16 -14.10
CA PHE A 74 13.02 11.75 -13.82
C PHE A 74 12.11 12.57 -14.73
N ASP A 75 11.16 11.90 -15.36
CA ASP A 75 10.15 12.53 -16.22
C ASP A 75 8.80 11.83 -16.05
N ASP A 76 7.73 12.48 -16.53
CA ASP A 76 6.34 11.98 -16.50
C ASP A 76 5.83 11.63 -15.10
N PHE A 77 6.11 12.50 -14.14
CA PHE A 77 5.78 12.25 -12.74
C PHE A 77 4.28 12.35 -12.46
N LYS A 78 3.71 11.30 -11.87
CA LYS A 78 2.32 11.25 -11.43
C LYS A 78 2.20 10.64 -10.04
N VAL A 79 1.50 11.33 -9.15
CA VAL A 79 1.13 10.83 -7.81
C VAL A 79 -0.38 10.84 -7.68
N MET A 80 -0.93 9.74 -7.20
CA MET A 80 -2.37 9.59 -6.96
C MET A 80 -2.58 8.87 -5.64
N VAL A 81 -3.60 9.29 -4.90
CA VAL A 81 -4.12 8.53 -3.75
C VAL A 81 -5.13 7.54 -4.32
N THR A 82 -4.77 6.25 -4.36
CA THR A 82 -5.58 5.20 -5.01
C THR A 82 -6.52 4.46 -4.06
N GLY A 83 -6.45 4.74 -2.75
CA GLY A 83 -7.38 4.26 -1.73
C GLY A 83 -8.07 5.45 -1.05
N GLY A 84 -9.39 5.49 -1.09
CA GLY A 84 -10.19 6.49 -0.35
C GLY A 84 -10.24 6.16 1.14
N ALA A 85 -10.72 7.12 1.96
CA ALA A 85 -11.08 6.81 3.34
C ALA A 85 -12.03 5.60 3.34
N LYS A 86 -11.68 4.53 4.07
CA LYS A 86 -12.61 3.42 4.28
C LYS A 86 -13.85 4.02 4.94
N ALA A 87 -15.00 3.92 4.28
CA ALA A 87 -16.24 4.42 4.85
C ALA A 87 -16.44 3.74 6.22
N THR A 88 -16.74 4.53 7.24
CA THR A 88 -17.27 3.97 8.48
C THR A 88 -18.53 3.18 8.15
N PRO A 89 -18.74 1.99 8.74
CA PRO A 89 -20.01 1.29 8.61
C PRO A 89 -21.15 2.23 8.97
N VAL A 90 -22.03 2.49 8.01
CA VAL A 90 -23.29 3.20 8.21
C VAL A 90 -24.39 2.16 8.39
N GLY A 91 -25.31 2.37 9.33
CA GLY A 91 -26.47 1.50 9.51
C GLY A 91 -26.45 0.55 10.71
N LEU A 92 -25.49 0.66 11.64
CA LEU A 92 -25.64 0.10 12.98
C LEU A 92 -26.61 0.97 13.79
N GLY A 93 -27.90 0.85 13.48
CA GLY A 93 -28.97 1.33 14.35
C GLY A 93 -29.18 0.38 15.51
N SER A 94 -29.87 0.82 16.56
CA SER A 94 -30.35 -0.06 17.63
C SER A 94 -31.26 -1.12 17.00
N SER A 95 -30.79 -2.37 16.91
CA SER A 95 -31.70 -3.49 16.65
C SER A 95 -32.45 -3.78 17.94
N ASN A 96 -33.78 -3.96 17.86
CA ASN A 96 -34.50 -4.57 18.96
C ASN A 96 -33.90 -5.96 19.21
N GLU A 97 -33.67 -6.29 20.47
CA GLU A 97 -33.31 -7.65 20.89
C GLU A 97 -34.35 -8.64 20.33
N THR A 98 -33.90 -9.82 19.93
CA THR A 98 -34.71 -10.88 19.30
C THR A 98 -35.90 -11.32 20.17
N ALA A 99 -35.86 -10.99 21.46
CA ALA A 99 -36.96 -10.99 22.41
C ALA A 99 -36.61 -10.06 23.58
N ALA A 100 -37.61 -9.49 24.27
CA ALA A 100 -37.39 -8.69 25.47
C ALA A 100 -36.67 -9.52 26.54
N GLY A 101 -35.44 -9.11 26.92
CA GLY A 101 -34.65 -9.75 27.97
C GLY A 101 -33.66 -10.83 27.50
N ALA A 102 -33.37 -10.92 26.20
CA ALA A 102 -32.40 -11.88 25.68
C ALA A 102 -30.96 -11.63 26.20
N ASN A 103 -30.56 -10.36 26.37
CA ASN A 103 -29.24 -9.94 26.86
C ASN A 103 -28.03 -10.65 26.20
N ASP A 104 -28.21 -11.24 25.00
CA ASP A 104 -27.21 -12.08 24.36
C ASP A 104 -26.26 -11.30 23.43
N GLY A 105 -26.54 -10.01 23.20
CA GLY A 105 -25.71 -9.12 22.41
C GLY A 105 -25.64 -9.47 20.92
N THR A 106 -26.56 -10.29 20.40
CA THR A 106 -26.53 -10.72 19.00
C THR A 106 -27.13 -9.67 18.06
N ILE A 107 -26.45 -9.37 16.95
CA ILE A 107 -26.89 -8.44 15.91
C ILE A 107 -27.29 -9.26 14.67
N THR A 108 -28.52 -9.12 14.20
CA THR A 108 -28.98 -9.74 12.94
C THR A 108 -28.62 -8.87 11.74
N GLY A 109 -28.19 -9.48 10.62
CA GLY A 109 -27.95 -8.78 9.35
C GLY A 109 -26.48 -8.49 9.02
N VAL A 110 -25.54 -8.89 9.88
CA VAL A 110 -24.12 -9.02 9.50
C VAL A 110 -23.96 -10.21 8.55
N ASN A 111 -23.56 -9.94 7.31
CA ASN A 111 -23.19 -10.98 6.36
C ASN A 111 -21.69 -11.29 6.48
N ALA A 112 -21.23 -12.40 5.91
CA ALA A 112 -19.82 -12.83 5.99
C ALA A 112 -18.81 -11.82 5.38
N SER A 113 -19.27 -10.75 4.74
CA SER A 113 -18.40 -9.66 4.25
C SER A 113 -18.19 -8.53 5.27
N MET A 114 -18.86 -8.60 6.42
CA MET A 114 -18.76 -7.65 7.54
C MET A 114 -17.94 -8.19 8.72
N GLU A 115 -17.44 -9.43 8.65
CA GLU A 115 -16.38 -9.98 9.53
C GLU A 115 -14.98 -9.71 8.98
#